data_AF-A0AB34QTW7-F1
#
_entry.id   AF-A0AB34QTW7-F1
#
_cell.length_a   1.000
_cell.length_b   1.000
_cell.length_c   1.000
_cell.angle_alpha   90.00
_cell.angle_beta   90.00
_cell.angle_gamma   90.00
#
_symmetry.space_group_name_H-M   'P 1'
#
loop_
_entity.id
_entity.type
_entity.pdbx_description
1 polymer ?
#
loop_
_entity_poly.entity_id
_entity_poly.type
_entity_poly.pdbx_seq_one_letter_code
_entity_poly.pdbx_strand_id
1 'polypeptide(L)'
;MKFKIGQSVMISSRGVVGKVIKATHHVSIEKGKELSVIKYKVEVDGLLYAQEFDESLLTYTTKEFGKIQLAEVNSLIDQALDTRDEKWFNELVKKRKTLEEGLVE
;
A
#
# COMPACT_ATOMS: atom_id res chain seq x y z
N MET A 1 12.75 0.44 -11.31
CA MET A 1 12.64 1.77 -10.66
C MET A 1 12.52 1.48 -9.17
N LYS A 2 13.52 1.79 -8.34
CA LYS A 2 13.52 1.28 -6.95
C LYS A 2 12.52 2.05 -6.07
N PHE A 3 11.62 1.33 -5.40
CA PHE A 3 10.72 1.93 -4.41
C PHE A 3 11.49 2.42 -3.18
N LYS A 4 11.09 3.57 -2.64
CA LYS A 4 11.69 4.15 -1.43
C LYS A 4 11.02 3.61 -0.17
N ILE A 5 11.78 3.50 0.92
CA ILE A 5 11.18 3.25 2.24
C ILE A 5 10.27 4.44 2.59
N GLY A 6 9.09 4.13 3.10
CA GLY A 6 8.03 5.08 3.38
C GLY A 6 7.12 5.38 2.19
N GLN A 7 7.42 4.87 1.00
CA GLN A 7 6.60 5.07 -0.18
C GLN A 7 5.35 4.18 -0.15
N SER A 8 4.20 4.76 -0.49
CA SER A 8 2.98 3.98 -0.75
C SER A 8 3.09 3.26 -2.09
N VAL A 9 2.80 1.97 -2.09
CA VAL A 9 2.84 1.09 -3.27
C VAL A 9 1.59 0.23 -3.31
N MET A 10 1.10 -0.04 -4.51
CA MET A 10 0.06 -1.04 -4.72
C MET A 10 0.70 -2.40 -4.93
N ILE A 11 0.20 -3.40 -4.20
CA ILE A 11 0.52 -4.79 -4.42
C ILE A 11 -0.44 -5.32 -5.48
N SER A 12 0.01 -5.37 -6.74
CA SER A 12 -0.82 -5.71 -7.91
C SER A 12 -1.53 -7.05 -7.77
N SER A 13 -0.84 -8.03 -7.16
CA SER A 13 -1.37 -9.39 -6.95
C SER A 13 -2.52 -9.46 -5.95
N ARG A 14 -2.73 -8.40 -5.16
CA ARG A 14 -3.74 -8.36 -4.09
C ARG A 14 -4.72 -7.19 -4.23
N GLY A 15 -4.42 -6.18 -5.06
CA GLY A 15 -5.22 -4.96 -5.16
C GLY A 15 -5.18 -4.11 -3.89
N VAL A 16 -4.15 -4.28 -3.05
CA VAL A 16 -4.03 -3.63 -1.74
C VAL A 16 -2.88 -2.63 -1.78
N VAL A 17 -3.05 -1.47 -1.16
CA VAL A 17 -1.96 -0.53 -0.94
C VAL A 17 -1.35 -0.73 0.43
N GLY A 18 -0.03 -0.67 0.46
CA GLY A 18 0.69 -0.52 1.70
C GLY A 18 1.90 0.37 1.55
N LYS A 19 2.61 0.53 2.66
CA LYS A 19 3.81 1.35 2.76
C LYS A 19 5.03 0.46 2.71
N VAL A 20 5.99 0.77 1.85
CA VAL A 20 7.28 0.08 1.83
C VAL A 20 8.00 0.37 3.15
N ILE A 21 8.29 -0.66 3.92
CA ILE A 21 8.99 -0.53 5.21
C ILE A 21 10.41 -1.07 5.15
N LYS A 22 10.71 -1.94 4.19
CA LYS A 22 12.04 -2.52 3.99
C LYS A 22 12.23 -2.94 2.54
N ALA A 23 13.48 -2.85 2.07
CA ALA A 23 13.93 -3.45 0.83
C ALA A 23 15.09 -4.42 1.12
N THR A 24 15.02 -5.63 0.58
CA THR A 24 16.03 -6.68 0.72
C THR A 24 16.54 -7.07 -0.67
N HIS A 25 17.85 -7.05 -0.85
CA HIS A 25 18.47 -7.50 -2.10
C HIS A 25 18.77 -8.99 -2.01
N HIS A 26 18.17 -9.79 -2.88
CA HIS A 26 18.43 -11.22 -3.00
C HIS A 26 19.26 -11.49 -4.24
N VAL A 27 20.39 -12.16 -4.06
CA VAL A 27 21.24 -12.62 -5.16
C VAL A 27 21.31 -14.13 -5.07
N SER A 28 20.91 -14.83 -6.13
CA SER A 28 21.05 -16.28 -6.28
C SER A 28 21.88 -16.59 -7.54
N ILE A 29 22.67 -17.66 -7.49
CA ILE A 29 23.43 -18.13 -8.65
C ILE A 29 22.81 -19.45 -9.10
N GLU A 30 22.10 -19.44 -10.23
CA GLU A 30 21.52 -20.64 -10.83
C GLU A 30 22.19 -20.94 -12.16
N LYS A 31 22.71 -22.17 -12.31
CA LYS A 31 23.37 -22.64 -13.56
C LYS A 31 24.44 -21.67 -14.11
N GLY A 32 25.19 -21.02 -13.22
CA GLY A 32 26.26 -20.08 -13.58
C GLY A 32 25.78 -18.68 -14.01
N LYS A 33 24.48 -18.37 -13.86
CA LYS A 33 23.94 -17.02 -14.03
C LYS A 33 23.61 -16.42 -12.67
N GLU A 34 24.06 -15.20 -12.43
CA GLU A 34 23.67 -14.39 -11.28
C GLU A 34 22.26 -13.82 -11.53
N LEU A 35 21.33 -14.16 -10.64
CA LEU A 35 19.98 -13.63 -10.59
C LEU A 35 19.90 -12.69 -9.39
N SER A 36 19.77 -11.40 -9.66
CA SER A 36 19.59 -10.37 -8.64
C SER A 36 18.13 -9.90 -8.63
N VAL A 37 17.43 -10.06 -7.51
CA VAL A 37 16.04 -9.63 -7.33
C VAL A 37 15.94 -8.76 -6.08
N ILE A 38 15.23 -7.63 -6.17
CA ILE A 38 14.92 -6.82 -5.01
C ILE A 38 13.52 -7.18 -4.53
N LYS A 39 13.43 -7.57 -3.26
CA LYS A 39 12.17 -7.81 -2.59
C LYS A 39 11.86 -6.69 -1.60
N TYR A 40 10.60 -6.34 -1.51
CA TYR A 40 10.10 -5.25 -0.69
C TYR A 40 9.11 -5.77 0.33
N LYS A 41 9.33 -5.41 1.60
CA LYS A 41 8.36 -5.65 2.66
C LYS A 41 7.41 -4.45 2.72
N VAL A 42 6.11 -4.74 2.65
CA VAL A 42 5.05 -3.74 2.59
C VAL A 42 4.14 -3.90 3.81
N GLU A 43 3.84 -2.81 4.50
CA GLU A 43 2.91 -2.76 5.64
C GLU A 43 1.57 -2.21 5.18
N VAL A 44 0.48 -2.90 5.54
CA VAL A 44 -0.89 -2.48 5.21
C VAL A 44 -1.64 -2.28 6.51
N ASP A 45 -2.12 -1.06 6.78
CA ASP A 45 -2.96 -0.75 7.96
C ASP A 45 -2.39 -1.30 9.29
N GLY A 46 -1.07 -1.20 9.51
CA GLY A 46 -0.38 -1.70 10.70
C GLY A 46 -0.20 -3.23 10.76
N LEU A 47 -0.80 -3.96 9.82
CA LEU A 47 -0.47 -5.36 9.57
C LEU A 47 0.78 -5.41 8.71
N LEU A 48 1.91 -5.70 9.36
CA LEU A 48 3.11 -6.13 8.66
C LEU A 48 2.76 -7.39 7.86
N TYR A 49 2.59 -7.26 6.55
CA TYR A 49 2.65 -8.42 5.69
C TYR A 49 4.08 -8.95 5.81
N ALA A 50 4.22 -10.08 6.49
CA ALA A 50 5.50 -10.78 6.62
C ALA A 50 6.02 -11.26 5.24
N GLN A 51 5.16 -11.22 4.22
CA GLN A 51 5.49 -11.55 2.85
C GLN A 51 6.24 -10.40 2.18
N GLU A 52 7.39 -10.73 1.60
CA GLU A 52 8.13 -9.81 0.74
C GLU A 52 7.62 -9.95 -0.71
N PHE A 53 7.44 -8.82 -1.37
CA PHE A 53 6.95 -8.72 -2.74
C PHE A 53 8.10 -8.37 -3.68
N ASP A 54 8.13 -9.02 -4.84
CA ASP A 54 9.03 -8.64 -5.93
C ASP A 54 8.69 -7.22 -6.43
N GLU A 55 9.69 -6.45 -6.89
CA GLU A 55 9.48 -5.14 -7.52
C GLU A 55 8.41 -5.19 -8.62
N SER A 56 8.38 -6.28 -9.40
CA SER A 56 7.40 -6.50 -10.48
C SER A 56 5.94 -6.59 -10.02
N LEU A 57 5.71 -6.94 -8.75
CA LEU A 57 4.39 -7.04 -8.16
C LEU A 57 3.96 -5.75 -7.47
N LEU A 58 4.81 -4.72 -7.51
CA LEU A 58 4.56 -3.43 -6.90
C LEU A 58 4.39 -2.36 -7.97
N THR A 59 3.41 -1.48 -7.78
CA THR A 59 3.20 -0.33 -8.65
C THR A 59 3.13 0.95 -7.82
N TYR A 60 3.43 2.08 -8.47
CA TYR A 60 3.16 3.39 -7.89
C TYR A 60 1.65 3.55 -7.71
N THR A 61 1.25 4.12 -6.58
CA THR A 61 -0.14 4.58 -6.42
C THR A 61 -0.41 5.63 -7.50
N THR A 62 -1.27 5.33 -8.47
CA THR A 62 -1.72 6.32 -9.45
C THR A 62 -2.81 7.19 -8.83
N LYS A 63 -3.00 8.41 -9.36
CA LYS A 63 -4.11 9.29 -8.93
C LYS A 63 -5.48 8.61 -9.08
N GLU A 64 -5.65 7.77 -10.10
CA GLU A 64 -6.88 7.00 -10.29
C GLU A 64 -7.11 6.00 -9.15
N PHE A 65 -6.06 5.34 -8.66
CA PHE A 65 -6.20 4.43 -7.53
C PHE A 65 -6.49 5.16 -6.23
N GLY A 66 -5.86 6.30 -5.99
CA GLY A 66 -6.18 7.14 -4.82
C GLY A 66 -7.65 7.59 -4.83
N LYS A 67 -8.23 7.87 -6.01
CA LYS A 67 -9.67 8.16 -6.15
C LYS A 67 -10.56 6.96 -5.81
N ILE A 68 -10.16 5.75 -6.20
CA ILE A 68 -10.88 4.51 -5.86
C ILE A 68 -10.86 4.28 -4.35
N GLN A 69 -9.69 4.42 -3.72
CA GLN A 69 -9.57 4.30 -2.26
C GLN A 69 -10.38 5.36 -1.51
N LEU A 70 -10.40 6.59 -2.04
CA LEU A 70 -11.23 7.65 -1.48
C LEU A 70 -12.72 7.27 -1.53
N ALA A 71 -13.18 6.70 -2.63
CA ALA A 71 -14.56 6.24 -2.78
C ALA A 71 -14.89 5.10 -1.82
N GLU A 72 -13.99 4.13 -1.64
CA GLU A 72 -14.16 3.05 -0.65
C GLU A 72 -14.22 3.59 0.78
N VAL A 73 -13.31 4.49 1.14
CA VAL A 73 -13.31 5.12 2.48
C VAL A 73 -14.59 5.92 2.70
N ASN A 74 -15.09 6.65 1.70
CA ASN A 74 -16.37 7.36 1.80
C ASN A 74 -17.53 6.39 2.03
N SER A 75 -17.57 5.26 1.32
CA SER A 75 -18.60 4.25 1.56
C SER A 75 -18.52 3.64 2.97
N LEU A 76 -17.31 3.43 3.50
CA LEU A 76 -17.13 2.98 4.88
C LEU A 76 -17.52 4.05 5.91
N ILE A 77 -17.31 5.33 5.62
CA ILE A 77 -17.76 6.44 6.45
C ILE A 77 -19.29 6.46 6.54
N ASP A 78 -19.97 6.27 5.41
CA ASP A 78 -21.44 6.18 5.38
C ASP A 78 -21.93 5.01 6.25
N GLN A 79 -21.27 3.85 6.17
CA GLN A 79 -21.58 2.71 7.03
C GLN A 79 -21.27 2.97 8.51
N ALA A 80 -20.18 3.68 8.82
CA ALA A 80 -19.81 4.03 10.19
C ALA A 80 -20.79 5.03 10.83
N LEU A 81 -21.38 5.92 10.02
CA LEU A 81 -22.45 6.81 10.46
C LEU A 81 -23.70 6.02 10.89
N ASP A 82 -24.02 4.94 10.19
CA ASP A 82 -25.16 4.08 10.51
C ASP A 82 -24.93 3.27 11.80
N THR A 83 -23.69 2.87 12.09
CA THR A 83 -23.36 2.05 13.27
C THR A 83 -23.11 2.86 14.55
N ARG A 84 -23.02 4.19 14.47
CA ARG A 84 -22.69 5.11 15.58
C ARG A 84 -21.35 4.79 16.28
N ASP A 85 -20.43 4.10 15.59
CA ASP A 85 -19.08 3.86 16.10
C ASP A 85 -18.20 5.10 15.83
N GLU A 86 -18.18 6.00 16.80
CA GLU A 86 -17.43 7.27 16.73
C GLU A 86 -15.92 7.04 16.57
N LYS A 87 -15.37 5.96 17.15
CA LYS A 87 -13.95 5.67 17.06
C LYS A 87 -13.58 5.25 15.64
N TRP A 88 -14.35 4.33 15.07
CA TRP A 88 -14.16 3.86 13.71
C TRP A 88 -14.37 4.99 12.69
N PHE A 89 -15.40 5.82 12.88
CA PHE A 89 -15.64 7.01 12.05
C PHE A 89 -14.44 7.97 12.04
N ASN A 90 -13.89 8.29 13.22
CA ASN A 90 -12.74 9.20 13.33
C ASN A 90 -11.48 8.63 12.64
N GLU A 91 -11.26 7.31 12.70
CA GLU A 91 -10.16 6.66 11.97
C GLU A 91 -10.35 6.75 10.46
N LEU A 92 -11.58 6.52 9.96
CA LEU A 92 -11.90 6.62 8.54
C LEU A 92 -11.79 8.05 8.01
N VAL A 93 -12.24 9.05 8.77
CA VAL A 93 -12.09 10.48 8.41
C VAL A 93 -10.62 10.87 8.31
N LYS A 94 -9.78 10.40 9.24
CA LYS A 94 -8.34 10.62 9.20
C LYS A 94 -7.71 9.98 7.96
N LYS A 95 -8.12 8.75 7.63
CA LYS A 95 -7.66 8.02 6.44
C LYS A 95 -8.08 8.73 5.15
N ARG A 96 -9.31 9.26 5.07
CA ARG A 96 -9.79 10.07 3.94
C ARG A 96 -8.90 11.28 3.71
N LYS A 97 -8.63 12.06 4.77
CA LYS A 97 -7.83 13.28 4.68
C LYS A 97 -6.40 13.01 4.16
N THR A 98 -5.77 11.94 4.62
CA THR A 98 -4.43 11.53 4.13
C THR A 98 -4.45 11.13 2.65
N LEU A 99 -5.53 10.50 2.17
CA LEU A 99 -5.70 10.15 0.76
C LEU A 99 -5.96 11.41 -0.10
N GLU A 100 -6.76 12.36 0.39
CA GLU A 100 -7.00 13.64 -0.30
C GLU A 100 -5.70 14.45 -0.46
N GLU A 101 -4.90 14.56 0.59
CA GLU A 101 -3.60 15.25 0.57
C GLU A 101 -2.64 14.62 -0.45
N GLY A 102 -2.63 13.29 -0.58
CA GLY A 102 -1.81 12.57 -1.56
C GLY A 102 -2.30 12.63 -3.01
N LEU A 103 -3.50 13.15 -3.28
CA LEU A 103 -4.06 13.31 -4.63
C LEU A 103 -3.81 14.71 -5.23
N VAL A 104 -3.47 15.69 -4.38
CA VAL A 104 -3.34 17.11 -4.76
C VAL A 104 -1.94 17.45 -5.30
N GLU A 105 -0.91 16.63 -5.04
CA GLU A 105 0.41 16.67 -5.71
C GLU A 105 0.36 16.05 -7.11
#